data_AF-A0A2S1LI12-F1
#
_entry.id   AF-A0A2S1LI12-F1
#
_cell.length_a   1.000
_cell.length_b   1.000
_cell.length_c   1.000
_cell.angle_alpha   90.00
_cell.angle_beta   90.00
_cell.angle_gamma   90.00
#
_symmetry.space_group_name_H-M   'P 1'
#
loop_
_entity.id
_entity.type
_entity.pdbx_description
1 polymer ?
#
loop_
_entity_poly.entity_id
_entity_poly.type
_entity_poly.pdbx_seq_one_letter_code
_entity_poly.pdbx_strand_id
1 'polypeptide(L)'
;MAKLTINKNTMKTTKFLFSAITCLIVGLNTQAQRTDRFVNLGGTGTQVTVNGGVSFPDKTAELQNLINTNKKNIKLNGNMTLGEIALSSNVHIDIKKGVVIKLKTTNGRGLMFRGGKEVTDAAIENVKIYCSECSTLPSDNNKSAERYTIDMSSGTPDENCNFVSFGKVTNFSLSQFYVIDNYTKINAITLATNVKDNTATGDVWTRSYTVQAAPTQGDIKLGYLKNGHVGYGLLQVQAAKNVNFHNLTSQGGVSLRLESGSTIAVVPTTEGSAANMDNLEGYNIVGINGWSAVTLSPHGRRHGAISLKNITAIGCSSAIRIIGGFQDRDVEGLPNFPTAKYKRGNFGSVTITGTIKHTYGTTAQLEGRDFSYFPQSLIKNKTLEQVFPKAAPYIAPFDGADARINTPSIATVLYFSKDSAAASPRDIDGQYSVNLTGATLEKPGFNSCIPTTIYANDKNKICSSTSKFSIDYDETALDTKREIFSFETLDNTISVSTKVITIHLTKDSNIIIYNSIGKTIKTVIASAGITEINASNFANGIYIVSIQQEGNIIKKKIIL
;
A
#
# COMPACT_ATOMS: atom_id res chain seq x y z
N MET A 1 -64.87 15.25 -36.00
CA MET A 1 -64.92 14.55 -34.70
C MET A 1 -64.54 13.10 -34.93
N ALA A 2 -63.31 12.71 -34.58
CA ALA A 2 -62.88 11.32 -34.51
C ALA A 2 -62.35 11.06 -33.10
N LYS A 3 -63.01 10.17 -32.36
CA LYS A 3 -62.63 9.79 -30.99
C LYS A 3 -61.43 8.84 -31.07
N LEU A 4 -60.27 9.31 -30.61
CA LEU A 4 -59.09 8.47 -30.39
C LEU A 4 -59.27 7.73 -29.05
N THR A 5 -59.62 6.44 -29.11
CA THR A 5 -59.72 5.58 -27.92
C THR A 5 -58.34 4.99 -27.62
N ILE A 6 -57.66 5.52 -26.61
CA ILE A 6 -56.37 4.97 -26.14
C ILE A 6 -56.66 3.81 -25.18
N ASN A 7 -56.17 2.63 -25.53
CA ASN A 7 -56.27 1.40 -24.76
C ASN A 7 -55.40 1.48 -23.49
N LYS A 8 -56.01 1.34 -22.31
CA LYS A 8 -55.36 1.47 -20.99
C LYS A 8 -54.45 0.29 -20.59
N ASN A 9 -54.35 -0.76 -21.40
CA ASN A 9 -53.59 -1.97 -21.04
C ASN A 9 -52.12 -2.00 -21.48
N THR A 10 -51.61 -0.98 -22.19
CA THR A 10 -50.19 -0.91 -22.59
C THR A 10 -49.34 0.01 -21.71
N MET A 11 -49.88 0.50 -20.59
CA MET A 11 -49.25 1.53 -19.74
C MET A 11 -48.69 1.01 -18.41
N LYS A 12 -48.43 -0.31 -18.30
CA LYS A 12 -47.76 -0.91 -17.11
C LYS A 12 -46.35 -1.44 -17.38
N THR A 13 -45.98 -1.72 -18.63
CA THR A 13 -44.64 -2.24 -18.97
C THR A 13 -43.64 -1.14 -19.35
N THR A 14 -44.08 0.03 -19.82
CA THR A 14 -43.18 1.12 -20.23
C THR A 14 -42.67 1.97 -19.05
N LYS A 15 -43.37 1.98 -17.91
CA LYS A 15 -42.90 2.67 -16.68
C LYS A 15 -41.78 1.92 -15.95
N PHE A 16 -41.65 0.61 -16.16
CA PHE A 16 -40.54 -0.17 -15.57
C PHE A 16 -39.23 0.02 -16.35
N LEU A 17 -39.30 0.20 -17.67
CA LEU A 17 -38.11 0.41 -18.50
C LEU A 17 -37.50 1.82 -18.33
N PHE A 18 -38.32 2.86 -18.17
CA PHE A 18 -37.80 4.22 -17.96
C PHE A 18 -37.22 4.44 -16.56
N SER A 19 -37.74 3.76 -15.53
CA SER A 19 -37.17 3.85 -14.17
C SER A 19 -35.84 3.07 -14.06
N ALA A 20 -35.72 1.94 -14.76
CA ALA A 20 -34.47 1.17 -14.82
C ALA A 20 -33.37 1.89 -15.62
N ILE A 21 -33.70 2.56 -16.72
CA ILE A 21 -32.73 3.31 -17.55
C ILE A 21 -32.29 4.61 -16.87
N THR A 22 -33.17 5.27 -16.11
CA THR A 22 -32.79 6.46 -15.32
C THR A 22 -31.91 6.08 -14.12
N CYS A 23 -32.09 4.88 -13.55
CA CYS A 23 -31.19 4.37 -12.50
C CYS A 23 -29.84 3.89 -13.05
N LEU A 24 -29.80 3.39 -14.29
CA LEU A 24 -28.56 2.96 -14.95
C LEU A 24 -27.70 4.14 -15.45
N ILE A 25 -28.32 5.25 -15.85
CA ILE A 25 -27.58 6.44 -16.33
C ILE A 25 -27.06 7.30 -15.16
N VAL A 26 -27.71 7.26 -13.98
CA VAL A 26 -27.23 7.97 -12.77
C VAL A 26 -26.13 7.18 -12.04
N GLY A 27 -25.98 5.89 -12.32
CA GLY A 27 -24.95 5.02 -11.73
C GLY A 27 -23.55 5.09 -12.37
N LEU A 28 -23.39 5.79 -13.51
CA LEU A 28 -22.14 5.75 -14.29
C LEU A 28 -21.30 7.03 -14.29
N ASN A 29 -21.66 8.09 -13.55
CA ASN A 29 -20.86 9.33 -13.63
C ASN A 29 -20.88 10.24 -12.40
N THR A 30 -20.82 9.67 -11.19
CA THR A 30 -20.43 10.46 -10.01
C THR A 30 -19.36 9.73 -9.19
N GLN A 31 -18.20 9.49 -9.79
CA GLN A 31 -16.99 9.95 -9.08
C GLN A 31 -17.17 11.46 -8.95
N ALA A 32 -17.91 11.92 -7.93
CA ALA A 32 -17.80 13.31 -7.50
C ALA A 32 -16.29 13.55 -7.39
N GLN A 33 -15.75 14.38 -8.27
CA GLN A 33 -14.35 14.78 -8.24
C GLN A 33 -14.14 15.34 -6.85
N ARG A 34 -13.59 14.53 -5.94
CA ARG A 34 -13.15 15.03 -4.66
C ARG A 34 -12.03 15.98 -5.01
N THR A 35 -12.22 17.23 -4.64
CA THR A 35 -11.28 18.30 -4.94
C THR A 35 -9.95 17.93 -4.29
N ASP A 36 -8.92 17.76 -5.10
CA ASP A 36 -7.52 17.72 -4.64
C ASP A 36 -7.34 18.80 -3.56
N ARG A 37 -6.74 18.44 -2.42
CA ARG A 37 -6.49 19.39 -1.32
C ARG A 37 -5.24 20.22 -1.57
N PHE A 38 -4.38 19.76 -2.47
CA PHE A 38 -3.31 20.55 -3.03
C PHE A 38 -3.89 21.63 -3.93
N VAL A 39 -3.69 22.88 -3.53
CA VAL A 39 -4.00 24.04 -4.37
C VAL A 39 -2.73 24.35 -5.15
N ASN A 40 -2.74 24.11 -6.47
CA ASN A 40 -1.62 24.53 -7.31
C ASN A 40 -1.60 26.05 -7.39
N LEU A 41 -0.80 26.69 -6.54
CA LEU A 41 -0.64 28.14 -6.52
C LEU A 41 0.25 28.66 -7.67
N GLY A 42 0.63 27.78 -8.61
CA GLY A 42 1.37 28.15 -9.81
C GLY A 42 2.86 28.37 -9.54
N GLY A 43 3.69 27.43 -9.99
CA GLY A 43 5.10 27.73 -10.21
C GLY A 43 5.24 28.44 -11.56
N THR A 44 5.12 29.76 -11.61
CA THR A 44 5.43 30.52 -12.84
C THR A 44 6.92 30.80 -12.88
N GLY A 45 7.65 30.01 -13.67
CA GLY A 45 9.09 30.16 -13.80
C GLY A 45 9.72 29.21 -14.79
N THR A 46 10.83 29.63 -15.38
CA THR A 46 11.68 28.83 -16.28
C THR A 46 12.02 27.51 -15.61
N GLN A 47 11.70 26.40 -16.27
CA GLN A 47 12.03 25.07 -15.81
C GLN A 47 13.55 24.85 -15.90
N VAL A 48 14.17 24.46 -14.79
CA VAL A 48 15.60 24.09 -14.77
C VAL A 48 15.71 22.58 -14.72
N THR A 49 16.68 22.00 -15.43
CA THR A 49 16.83 20.54 -15.56
C THR A 49 18.06 20.04 -14.82
N VAL A 50 17.91 18.96 -14.05
CA VAL A 50 19.02 18.12 -13.56
C VAL A 50 19.11 16.90 -14.46
N ASN A 51 20.27 16.70 -15.10
CA ASN A 51 20.51 15.57 -15.99
C ASN A 51 21.37 14.51 -15.27
N GLY A 52 20.76 13.35 -15.01
CA GLY A 52 21.41 12.11 -14.67
C GLY A 52 21.97 11.38 -15.89
N GLY A 53 22.27 10.09 -15.72
CA GLY A 53 22.85 9.25 -16.77
C GLY A 53 22.76 7.77 -16.42
N VAL A 54 23.23 6.90 -17.32
CA VAL A 54 23.15 5.44 -17.16
C VAL A 54 23.90 4.90 -15.92
N SER A 55 24.88 5.66 -15.42
CA SER A 55 25.72 5.29 -14.27
C SER A 55 25.18 5.70 -12.90
N PHE A 56 23.95 6.25 -12.83
CA PHE A 56 23.35 6.75 -11.58
C PHE A 56 24.26 7.74 -10.81
N PRO A 57 24.77 8.81 -11.45
CA PRO A 57 25.63 9.79 -10.78
C PRO A 57 24.95 10.37 -9.53
N ASP A 58 25.73 10.65 -8.48
CA ASP A 58 25.24 11.37 -7.31
C ASP A 58 24.93 12.82 -7.69
N LYS A 59 23.64 13.18 -7.66
CA LYS A 59 23.14 14.51 -8.01
C LYS A 59 22.63 15.29 -6.80
N THR A 60 22.97 14.83 -5.61
CA THR A 60 22.49 15.41 -4.35
C THR A 60 22.84 16.89 -4.24
N ALA A 61 24.13 17.24 -4.37
CA ALA A 61 24.59 18.62 -4.23
C ALA A 61 24.05 19.54 -5.34
N GLU A 62 23.99 19.04 -6.57
CA GLU A 62 23.45 19.79 -7.72
C GLU A 62 21.97 20.14 -7.50
N LEU A 63 21.15 19.16 -7.11
CA LEU A 63 19.73 19.38 -6.84
C LEU A 63 19.51 20.28 -5.63
N GLN A 64 20.27 20.08 -4.54
CA GLN A 64 20.15 20.92 -3.35
C GLN A 64 20.49 22.39 -3.66
N ASN A 65 21.53 22.64 -4.47
CA ASN A 65 21.89 23.98 -4.89
C ASN A 65 20.77 24.64 -5.70
N LEU A 66 20.15 23.91 -6.64
CA LEU A 66 19.01 24.43 -7.40
C LEU A 66 17.80 24.75 -6.53
N ILE A 67 17.51 23.92 -5.53
CA ILE A 67 16.44 24.18 -4.56
C ILE A 67 16.72 25.48 -3.80
N ASN A 68 17.98 25.66 -3.35
CA ASN A 68 18.38 26.83 -2.58
C ASN A 68 18.34 28.13 -3.40
N THR A 69 18.76 28.10 -4.67
CA THR A 69 18.92 29.31 -5.50
C THR A 69 17.69 29.63 -6.35
N ASN A 70 17.00 28.62 -6.90
CA ASN A 70 16.01 28.84 -7.95
C ASN A 70 14.55 28.72 -7.48
N LYS A 71 14.26 28.06 -6.34
CA LYS A 71 12.92 27.96 -5.69
C LYS A 71 11.73 27.81 -6.67
N LYS A 72 11.89 27.04 -7.76
CA LYS A 72 10.96 26.96 -8.90
C LYS A 72 10.84 25.52 -9.44
N ASN A 73 10.15 25.35 -10.58
CA ASN A 73 9.96 24.07 -11.26
C ASN A 73 11.31 23.45 -11.68
N ILE A 74 11.63 22.27 -11.14
CA ILE A 74 12.85 21.51 -11.46
C ILE A 74 12.43 20.24 -12.19
N LYS A 75 13.04 19.96 -13.34
CA LYS A 75 12.86 18.69 -14.07
C LYS A 75 14.04 17.76 -13.78
N LEU A 76 13.75 16.53 -13.36
CA LEU A 76 14.76 15.47 -13.21
C LEU A 76 14.70 14.54 -14.43
N ASN A 77 15.80 14.48 -15.17
CA ASN A 77 15.98 13.63 -16.35
C ASN A 77 17.12 12.65 -16.12
N GLY A 78 17.02 11.44 -16.68
CA GLY A 78 18.06 10.41 -16.56
C GLY A 78 18.18 9.82 -15.16
N ASN A 79 18.81 8.65 -15.06
CA ASN A 79 18.95 7.95 -13.79
C ASN A 79 19.98 8.65 -12.90
N MET A 80 19.75 8.66 -11.58
CA MET A 80 20.63 9.36 -10.64
C MET A 80 20.57 8.75 -9.25
N THR A 81 21.49 9.16 -8.38
CA THR A 81 21.49 8.84 -6.96
C THR A 81 21.23 10.12 -6.17
N LEU A 82 20.33 10.08 -5.19
CA LEU A 82 19.97 11.22 -4.32
C LEU A 82 19.90 10.80 -2.85
N GLY A 83 20.28 11.69 -1.94
CA GLY A 83 20.06 11.54 -0.50
C GLY A 83 19.98 12.88 0.22
N GLU A 84 19.21 12.90 1.30
CA GLU A 84 19.01 13.99 2.26
C GLU A 84 18.69 15.37 1.65
N ILE A 85 17.93 15.38 0.55
CA ILE A 85 17.48 16.64 -0.07
C ILE A 85 16.51 17.36 0.86
N ALA A 86 16.90 18.54 1.34
CA ALA A 86 16.07 19.45 2.12
C ALA A 86 15.23 20.32 1.17
N LEU A 87 13.93 20.09 1.16
CA LEU A 87 12.97 20.84 0.35
C LEU A 87 12.75 22.25 0.91
N SER A 88 12.37 23.17 0.02
CA SER A 88 12.01 24.56 0.34
C SER A 88 10.62 24.89 -0.19
N SER A 89 10.02 26.00 0.26
CA SER A 89 8.72 26.42 -0.25
C SER A 89 8.74 26.69 -1.76
N ASN A 90 7.60 26.45 -2.42
CA ASN A 90 7.37 26.69 -3.86
C ASN A 90 8.26 25.84 -4.79
N VAL A 91 8.76 24.70 -4.30
CA VAL A 91 9.56 23.76 -5.09
C VAL A 91 8.65 22.70 -5.70
N HIS A 92 8.65 22.64 -7.03
CA HIS A 92 7.95 21.60 -7.79
C HIS A 92 8.96 20.77 -8.57
N ILE A 93 9.10 19.50 -8.23
CA ILE A 93 10.01 18.54 -8.86
C ILE A 93 9.19 17.65 -9.81
N ASP A 94 9.40 17.84 -11.11
CA ASP A 94 8.84 17.02 -12.18
C ASP A 94 9.87 15.95 -12.59
N ILE A 95 9.60 14.69 -12.28
CA ILE A 95 10.51 13.57 -12.55
C ILE A 95 10.05 12.89 -13.82
N LYS A 96 10.91 12.85 -14.84
CA LYS A 96 10.57 12.27 -16.13
C LYS A 96 10.16 10.79 -16.00
N LYS A 97 9.17 10.38 -16.80
CA LYS A 97 8.73 8.98 -16.89
C LYS A 97 9.90 8.04 -17.17
N GLY A 98 9.97 6.93 -16.45
CA GLY A 98 11.01 5.91 -16.58
C GLY A 98 12.34 6.24 -15.89
N VAL A 99 12.50 7.43 -15.31
CA VAL A 99 13.70 7.76 -14.51
C VAL A 99 13.73 6.89 -13.26
N VAL A 100 14.92 6.33 -12.96
CA VAL A 100 15.21 5.62 -11.73
C VAL A 100 16.13 6.47 -10.86
N ILE A 101 15.69 6.74 -9.62
CA ILE A 101 16.46 7.46 -8.61
C ILE A 101 16.85 6.47 -7.52
N LYS A 102 18.14 6.20 -7.36
CA LYS A 102 18.66 5.38 -6.27
C LYS A 102 18.76 6.18 -4.99
N LEU A 103 18.35 5.57 -3.88
CA LEU A 103 18.57 6.12 -2.55
C LEU A 103 20.06 6.03 -2.20
N LYS A 104 20.65 7.19 -1.88
CA LYS A 104 21.95 7.27 -1.23
C LYS A 104 21.79 6.89 0.24
N THR A 105 22.51 5.87 0.67
CA THR A 105 22.56 5.44 2.08
C THR A 105 23.91 5.79 2.69
N THR A 106 23.89 6.14 3.97
CA THR A 106 25.08 6.40 4.80
C THR A 106 24.89 5.63 6.11
N ASN A 107 25.82 4.72 6.43
CA ASN A 107 25.77 3.91 7.67
C ASN A 107 24.43 3.18 7.90
N GLY A 108 23.90 2.56 6.84
CA GLY A 108 22.63 1.82 6.89
C GLY A 108 21.40 2.68 7.15
N ARG A 109 21.48 3.97 6.80
CA ARG A 109 20.36 4.91 6.86
C ARG A 109 20.28 5.70 5.56
N GLY A 110 19.07 5.92 5.06
CA GLY A 110 18.85 6.75 3.87
C GLY A 110 17.51 7.47 3.94
N LEU A 111 17.53 8.75 3.58
CA LEU A 111 16.32 9.54 3.37
C LEU A 111 16.49 10.29 2.06
N MET A 112 15.60 10.15 1.08
CA MET A 112 15.80 10.85 -0.20
C MET A 112 15.39 12.33 -0.10
N PHE A 113 14.17 12.60 0.38
CA PHE A 113 13.64 13.96 0.52
C PHE A 113 13.10 14.20 1.93
N ARG A 114 13.44 15.35 2.51
CA ARG A 114 12.85 15.85 3.75
C ARG A 114 12.24 17.23 3.54
N GLY A 115 11.06 17.44 4.12
CA GLY A 115 10.41 18.75 4.17
C GLY A 115 10.01 19.09 5.60
N GLY A 116 10.62 20.12 6.20
CA GLY A 116 10.30 20.55 7.55
C GLY A 116 10.46 19.48 8.63
N LYS A 117 11.35 18.50 8.42
CA LYS A 117 11.49 17.31 9.29
C LYS A 117 12.24 17.67 10.57
N GLU A 118 13.34 18.39 10.46
CA GLU A 118 14.22 18.72 11.60
C GLU A 118 13.68 19.89 12.41
N VAL A 119 14.01 19.92 13.71
CA VAL A 119 13.63 21.02 14.62
C VAL A 119 14.08 22.38 14.08
N THR A 120 15.25 22.43 13.45
CA THR A 120 15.83 23.63 12.85
C THR A 120 15.28 23.97 11.46
N ASP A 121 14.56 23.06 10.80
CA ASP A 121 14.02 23.33 9.47
C ASP A 121 12.98 24.46 9.52
N ALA A 122 12.92 25.28 8.49
CA ALA A 122 11.82 26.22 8.32
C ALA A 122 10.50 25.46 8.07
N ALA A 123 9.37 26.07 8.42
CA ALA A 123 8.10 25.66 7.87
C ALA A 123 8.08 25.98 6.37
N ILE A 124 7.62 25.04 5.55
CA ILE A 124 7.60 25.18 4.10
C ILE A 124 6.19 24.94 3.54
N GLU A 125 5.93 25.47 2.36
CA GLU A 125 4.63 25.34 1.70
C GLU A 125 4.74 25.18 0.18
N ASN A 126 3.67 24.69 -0.46
CA ASN A 126 3.54 24.60 -1.91
C ASN A 126 4.63 23.72 -2.53
N VAL A 127 4.71 22.48 -2.06
CA VAL A 127 5.74 21.52 -2.46
C VAL A 127 5.11 20.42 -3.31
N LYS A 128 5.70 20.12 -4.46
CA LYS A 128 5.19 19.07 -5.35
C LYS A 128 6.31 18.16 -5.83
N ILE A 129 6.12 16.85 -5.75
CA ILE A 129 6.98 15.85 -6.42
C ILE A 129 6.06 14.97 -7.27
N TYR A 130 6.25 14.99 -8.59
CA TYR A 130 5.31 14.40 -9.54
C TYR A 130 5.98 14.02 -10.84
N CYS A 131 5.21 13.44 -11.77
CA CYS A 131 5.64 13.20 -13.13
C CYS A 131 4.56 13.64 -14.12
N SER A 132 4.84 14.67 -14.89
CA SER A 132 3.93 15.24 -15.89
C SER A 132 3.65 14.30 -17.07
N GLU A 133 4.57 13.37 -17.35
CA GLU A 133 4.52 12.43 -18.47
C GLU A 133 3.97 11.04 -18.09
N CYS A 134 3.65 10.83 -16.81
CA CYS A 134 3.27 9.52 -16.28
C CYS A 134 1.77 9.27 -16.37
N SER A 135 1.40 7.98 -16.34
CA SER A 135 -0.01 7.58 -16.35
C SER A 135 -0.74 8.12 -15.13
N THR A 136 -1.95 8.64 -15.37
CA THR A 136 -2.89 9.08 -14.32
C THR A 136 -3.79 7.95 -13.82
N LEU A 137 -3.72 6.77 -14.45
CA LEU A 137 -4.53 5.62 -14.09
C LEU A 137 -3.97 4.93 -12.83
N PRO A 138 -4.84 4.34 -11.99
CA PRO A 138 -4.42 3.55 -10.83
C PRO A 138 -3.42 2.46 -11.23
N SER A 139 -2.44 2.16 -10.35
CA SER A 139 -1.45 1.11 -10.60
C SER A 139 -2.11 -0.26 -10.51
N ASP A 140 -2.50 -0.84 -11.64
CA ASP A 140 -3.02 -2.19 -11.69
C ASP A 140 -1.89 -3.25 -11.67
N ASN A 141 -0.67 -2.95 -12.15
CA ASN A 141 0.22 -4.01 -12.62
C ASN A 141 1.75 -3.84 -12.43
N ASN A 142 2.27 -3.35 -11.30
CA ASN A 142 3.74 -3.37 -11.07
C ASN A 142 4.57 -2.69 -12.19
N LYS A 143 3.97 -1.75 -12.94
CA LYS A 143 4.55 -1.15 -14.15
C LYS A 143 5.42 0.05 -13.79
N SER A 144 6.65 -0.22 -13.37
CA SER A 144 7.66 0.83 -13.09
C SER A 144 7.90 1.75 -14.30
N ALA A 145 7.79 1.23 -15.53
CA ALA A 145 8.01 1.98 -16.77
C ALA A 145 6.95 3.07 -17.05
N GLU A 146 5.79 3.03 -16.40
CA GLU A 146 4.74 4.05 -16.56
C GLU A 146 4.87 5.22 -15.56
N ARG A 147 5.83 5.11 -14.64
CA ARG A 147 6.07 6.01 -13.51
C ARG A 147 7.55 6.40 -13.44
N TYR A 148 7.94 7.24 -12.49
CA TYR A 148 9.32 7.28 -12.04
C TYR A 148 9.53 6.27 -10.91
N THR A 149 10.76 5.75 -10.81
CA THR A 149 11.13 4.74 -9.84
C THR A 149 12.03 5.32 -8.76
N ILE A 150 11.67 5.07 -7.51
CA ILE A 150 12.54 5.26 -6.36
C ILE A 150 13.10 3.89 -5.97
N ASP A 151 14.39 3.71 -6.19
CA ASP A 151 15.09 2.46 -5.90
C ASP A 151 15.78 2.55 -4.53
N MET A 152 15.13 1.95 -3.54
CA MET A 152 15.64 1.79 -2.18
C MET A 152 16.27 0.40 -1.96
N SER A 153 16.43 -0.41 -3.01
CA SER A 153 16.93 -1.78 -2.88
C SER A 153 18.40 -1.89 -2.48
N SER A 154 19.13 -0.77 -2.49
CA SER A 154 20.48 -0.65 -1.94
C SER A 154 20.52 -0.71 -0.41
N GLY A 155 19.41 -0.41 0.27
CA GLY A 155 19.28 -0.63 1.70
C GLY A 155 19.20 -2.12 2.00
N THR A 156 19.94 -2.60 3.00
CA THR A 156 19.78 -3.99 3.44
C THR A 156 18.46 -4.15 4.21
N PRO A 157 17.91 -5.37 4.30
CA PRO A 157 16.74 -5.60 5.12
C PRO A 157 16.95 -5.06 6.54
N ASP A 158 15.89 -4.48 7.09
CA ASP A 158 15.86 -3.84 8.40
C ASP A 158 16.70 -2.55 8.58
N GLU A 159 17.33 -2.00 7.54
CA GLU A 159 17.97 -0.66 7.57
C GLU A 159 16.96 0.47 7.52
N ASN A 160 17.28 1.65 8.05
CA ASN A 160 16.35 2.77 8.09
C ASN A 160 16.36 3.54 6.76
N CYS A 161 15.49 3.16 5.83
CA CYS A 161 15.42 3.79 4.51
C CYS A 161 14.03 4.43 4.28
N ASN A 162 14.02 5.63 3.71
CA ASN A 162 12.79 6.39 3.51
C ASN A 162 12.89 7.21 2.21
N PHE A 163 11.83 7.21 1.40
CA PHE A 163 11.74 8.05 0.21
C PHE A 163 11.43 9.49 0.61
N VAL A 164 10.34 9.72 1.35
CA VAL A 164 9.94 11.08 1.77
C VAL A 164 9.56 11.11 3.25
N SER A 165 10.03 12.15 3.95
CA SER A 165 9.57 12.50 5.30
C SER A 165 9.09 13.95 5.34
N PHE A 166 7.82 14.17 5.66
CA PHE A 166 7.26 15.50 5.86
C PHE A 166 6.95 15.77 7.33
N GLY A 167 7.33 16.96 7.80
CA GLY A 167 7.03 17.52 9.11
C GLY A 167 6.28 18.85 9.01
N LYS A 168 7.00 19.96 9.03
CA LYS A 168 6.45 21.33 8.95
C LYS A 168 6.14 21.73 7.49
N VAL A 169 5.18 21.04 6.85
CA VAL A 169 4.82 21.28 5.44
C VAL A 169 3.33 21.54 5.26
N THR A 170 2.97 22.59 4.52
CA THR A 170 1.58 22.88 4.14
C THR A 170 1.42 22.87 2.61
N ASN A 171 0.26 22.47 2.10
CA ASN A 171 -0.03 22.46 0.66
C ASN A 171 1.00 21.65 -0.14
N PHE A 172 0.99 20.33 0.04
CA PHE A 172 1.96 19.44 -0.60
C PHE A 172 1.33 18.38 -1.50
N SER A 173 2.05 17.92 -2.50
CA SER A 173 1.60 16.82 -3.36
C SER A 173 2.73 15.87 -3.74
N LEU A 174 2.47 14.57 -3.63
CA LEU A 174 3.37 13.50 -4.04
C LEU A 174 2.62 12.51 -4.93
N SER A 175 3.06 12.29 -6.17
CA SER A 175 2.28 11.48 -7.11
C SER A 175 3.04 10.76 -8.22
N GLN A 176 2.43 9.68 -8.76
CA GLN A 176 2.95 8.85 -9.86
C GLN A 176 4.33 8.21 -9.61
N PHE A 177 4.55 7.71 -8.40
CA PHE A 177 5.80 7.06 -8.01
C PHE A 177 5.67 5.54 -7.93
N TYR A 178 6.79 4.86 -8.16
CA TYR A 178 6.97 3.43 -7.95
C TYR A 178 8.20 3.21 -7.06
N VAL A 179 8.03 2.57 -5.91
CA VAL A 179 9.11 2.31 -4.95
C VAL A 179 9.53 0.85 -5.02
N ILE A 180 10.81 0.60 -5.24
CA ILE A 180 11.43 -0.71 -5.03
C ILE A 180 12.10 -0.66 -3.67
N ASP A 181 11.54 -1.38 -2.72
CA ASP A 181 12.13 -1.56 -1.40
C ASP A 181 12.90 -2.88 -1.36
N ASN A 182 13.70 -3.04 -0.31
CA ASN A 182 14.31 -4.29 0.07
C ASN A 182 14.06 -4.52 1.56
N TYR A 183 12.78 -4.49 1.94
CA TYR A 183 12.38 -4.85 3.29
C TYR A 183 13.03 -3.96 4.36
N THR A 184 13.25 -2.69 4.02
CA THR A 184 13.87 -1.72 4.92
C THR A 184 12.92 -1.34 6.06
N LYS A 185 13.48 -0.90 7.19
CA LYS A 185 12.73 -0.24 8.26
C LYS A 185 12.35 1.17 7.83
N ILE A 186 11.24 1.62 8.40
CA ILE A 186 10.55 2.88 8.10
C ILE A 186 9.70 2.71 6.82
N ASN A 187 8.53 3.35 6.80
CA ASN A 187 7.70 3.34 5.60
C ASN A 187 8.39 4.15 4.51
N ALA A 188 8.14 3.89 3.23
CA ALA A 188 8.71 4.71 2.16
C ALA A 188 8.29 6.18 2.27
N ILE A 189 7.10 6.46 2.78
CA ILE A 189 6.62 7.82 3.05
C ILE A 189 6.19 7.94 4.52
N THR A 190 6.65 9.01 5.17
CA THR A 190 6.28 9.32 6.55
C THR A 190 5.72 10.74 6.66
N LEU A 191 4.52 10.86 7.23
CA LEU A 191 3.96 12.13 7.69
C LEU A 191 4.02 12.13 9.21
N ALA A 192 4.90 12.93 9.80
CA ALA A 192 5.10 12.98 11.24
C ALA A 192 5.10 14.42 11.74
N THR A 193 4.80 14.61 13.01
CA THR A 193 4.98 15.93 13.62
C THR A 193 6.47 16.24 13.77
N ASN A 194 6.80 17.52 13.67
CA ASN A 194 8.06 18.01 14.20
C ASN A 194 7.93 18.24 15.71
N VAL A 195 8.83 17.67 16.49
CA VAL A 195 8.83 17.76 17.95
C VAL A 195 10.17 18.33 18.41
N LYS A 196 10.12 19.42 19.16
CA LYS A 196 11.29 19.97 19.86
C LYS A 196 11.37 19.37 21.25
N ASP A 197 12.48 18.71 21.57
CA ASP A 197 12.86 18.40 22.95
C ASP A 197 13.32 19.71 23.62
N ASN A 198 12.60 20.19 24.63
CA ASN A 198 12.92 21.42 25.35
C ASN A 198 13.86 21.20 26.54
N THR A 199 14.34 19.98 26.71
CA THR A 199 15.04 19.55 27.91
C THR A 199 16.53 19.78 27.74
N ALA A 200 17.08 20.75 28.48
CA ALA A 200 18.50 21.09 28.39
C ALA A 200 19.43 20.01 28.99
N THR A 201 18.90 19.13 29.84
CA THR A 201 19.71 18.33 30.78
C THR A 201 19.88 16.86 30.39
N GLY A 202 19.37 16.40 29.23
CA GLY A 202 19.45 14.98 28.83
C GLY A 202 18.70 14.02 29.77
N ASP A 203 18.05 14.56 30.80
CA ASP A 203 17.32 13.82 31.80
C ASP A 203 15.92 13.47 31.27
N VAL A 204 15.67 12.18 31.08
CA VAL A 204 14.39 11.65 30.62
C VAL A 204 13.24 12.03 31.58
N TRP A 205 13.52 12.27 32.87
CA TRP A 205 12.52 12.63 33.89
C TRP A 205 11.92 14.02 33.73
N THR A 206 12.65 14.95 33.13
CA THR A 206 12.19 16.35 32.93
C THR A 206 11.83 16.62 31.49
N ARG A 207 11.75 15.57 30.66
CA ARG A 207 11.53 15.72 29.23
C ARG A 207 10.21 16.40 28.94
N SER A 208 10.30 17.58 28.34
CA SER A 208 9.15 18.32 27.85
C SER A 208 9.31 18.54 26.37
N TYR A 209 8.24 18.25 25.63
CA TYR A 209 8.25 18.29 24.19
C TYR A 209 7.25 19.32 23.71
N THR A 210 7.69 20.18 22.79
CA THR A 210 6.77 21.08 22.08
C THR A 210 6.56 20.57 20.67
N VAL A 211 5.29 20.35 20.34
CA VAL A 211 4.82 20.09 18.98
C VAL A 211 4.95 21.39 18.18
N GLN A 212 5.84 21.43 17.18
CA GLN A 212 6.01 22.63 16.37
C GLN A 212 4.95 22.73 15.26
N ALA A 213 4.79 21.67 14.48
CA ALA A 213 3.78 21.55 13.43
C ALA A 213 3.74 20.12 12.88
N ALA A 214 2.71 19.83 12.08
CA ALA A 214 2.57 18.59 11.32
C ALA A 214 2.15 18.91 9.88
N PRO A 215 2.26 17.94 8.94
CA PRO A 215 1.90 18.15 7.56
C PRO A 215 0.42 18.49 7.41
N THR A 216 0.10 19.52 6.61
CA THR A 216 -1.31 19.90 6.35
C THR A 216 -1.61 20.15 4.87
N GLN A 217 -2.88 19.97 4.47
CA GLN A 217 -3.37 20.27 3.12
C GLN A 217 -2.59 19.51 2.04
N GLY A 218 -2.57 18.19 2.12
CA GLY A 218 -1.72 17.34 1.27
C GLY A 218 -2.50 16.40 0.36
N ASP A 219 -1.88 16.00 -0.74
CA ASP A 219 -2.34 14.85 -1.55
C ASP A 219 -1.19 13.87 -1.82
N ILE A 220 -1.41 12.58 -1.54
CA ILE A 220 -0.49 11.51 -1.93
C ILE A 220 -1.26 10.52 -2.79
N LYS A 221 -0.84 10.35 -4.04
CA LYS A 221 -1.64 9.57 -5.00
C LYS A 221 -0.86 8.76 -6.03
N LEU A 222 -1.49 7.70 -6.54
CA LEU A 222 -0.97 6.88 -7.64
C LEU A 222 0.40 6.27 -7.33
N GLY A 223 0.56 5.83 -6.08
CA GLY A 223 1.78 5.28 -5.53
C GLY A 223 1.77 3.76 -5.48
N TYR A 224 2.90 3.15 -5.82
CA TYR A 224 3.10 1.71 -5.67
C TYR A 224 4.38 1.44 -4.89
N LEU A 225 4.36 0.48 -3.97
CA LEU A 225 5.54 -0.05 -3.32
C LEU A 225 5.66 -1.56 -3.55
N LYS A 226 6.89 -2.01 -3.83
CA LYS A 226 7.26 -3.43 -3.91
C LYS A 226 8.21 -3.81 -2.78
N ASN A 227 8.03 -5.01 -2.24
CA ASN A 227 8.86 -5.62 -1.18
C ASN A 227 8.82 -4.82 0.13
N GLY A 228 7.63 -4.40 0.54
CA GLY A 228 7.42 -3.70 1.79
C GLY A 228 7.63 -4.59 2.99
N HIS A 229 8.16 -3.98 4.04
CA HIS A 229 8.37 -4.64 5.31
C HIS A 229 7.08 -4.78 6.13
N VAL A 230 6.88 -5.95 6.77
CA VAL A 230 5.64 -6.30 7.52
C VAL A 230 5.18 -5.21 8.51
N GLY A 231 6.11 -4.72 9.34
CA GLY A 231 5.86 -3.62 10.29
C GLY A 231 5.94 -2.20 9.71
N TYR A 232 6.12 -2.05 8.38
CA TYR A 232 6.18 -0.78 7.66
C TYR A 232 5.37 -0.88 6.36
N GLY A 233 5.91 -0.45 5.22
CA GLY A 233 5.22 -0.46 3.94
C GLY A 233 5.29 0.90 3.25
N LEU A 234 4.23 1.26 2.53
CA LEU A 234 4.26 2.42 1.66
C LEU A 234 4.19 3.75 2.41
N LEU A 235 3.20 3.91 3.28
CA LEU A 235 2.90 5.19 3.91
C LEU A 235 2.50 5.01 5.36
N GLN A 236 3.17 5.76 6.25
CA GLN A 236 2.72 5.95 7.62
C GLN A 236 2.40 7.40 7.92
N VAL A 237 1.26 7.60 8.56
CA VAL A 237 0.81 8.88 9.10
C VAL A 237 0.83 8.77 10.61
N GLN A 238 1.71 9.54 11.24
CA GLN A 238 1.76 9.70 12.70
C GLN A 238 0.99 10.96 13.13
N ALA A 239 1.09 12.04 12.34
CA ALA A 239 0.32 13.26 12.48
C ALA A 239 0.15 13.92 11.12
N ALA A 240 -1.06 14.36 10.79
CA ALA A 240 -1.36 15.13 9.58
C ALA A 240 -2.79 15.69 9.65
N LYS A 241 -3.03 16.82 8.97
CA LYS A 241 -4.38 17.40 8.88
C LYS A 241 -4.78 17.70 7.45
N ASN A 242 -6.02 17.39 7.09
CA ASN A 242 -6.54 17.71 5.77
C ASN A 242 -5.69 17.10 4.64
N VAL A 243 -5.45 15.79 4.69
CA VAL A 243 -4.63 15.09 3.68
C VAL A 243 -5.46 14.01 3.01
N ASN A 244 -5.37 13.93 1.68
CA ASN A 244 -5.98 12.85 0.93
C ASN A 244 -4.95 11.83 0.42
N PHE A 245 -5.39 10.56 0.37
CA PHE A 245 -4.63 9.41 -0.08
C PHE A 245 -5.42 8.67 -1.16
N HIS A 246 -4.87 8.55 -2.38
CA HIS A 246 -5.64 7.98 -3.49
C HIS A 246 -4.84 6.98 -4.32
N ASN A 247 -5.43 5.82 -4.62
CA ASN A 247 -4.82 4.83 -5.50
C ASN A 247 -3.41 4.44 -5.00
N LEU A 248 -3.32 4.02 -3.75
CA LEU A 248 -2.07 3.60 -3.11
C LEU A 248 -2.03 2.08 -3.03
N THR A 249 -0.94 1.49 -3.50
CA THR A 249 -0.75 0.04 -3.49
C THR A 249 0.57 -0.33 -2.81
N SER A 250 0.55 -1.30 -1.91
CA SER A 250 1.78 -1.88 -1.35
C SER A 250 1.77 -3.40 -1.50
N GLN A 251 2.82 -3.93 -2.13
CA GLN A 251 3.15 -5.35 -2.08
C GLN A 251 4.11 -5.58 -0.90
N GLY A 252 3.62 -6.26 0.14
CA GLY A 252 4.26 -6.32 1.44
C GLY A 252 3.93 -5.11 2.33
N GLY A 253 4.08 -5.27 3.64
CA GLY A 253 3.81 -4.26 4.66
C GLY A 253 2.35 -3.81 4.69
N VAL A 254 2.17 -2.52 4.90
CA VAL A 254 0.89 -1.82 4.95
C VAL A 254 0.86 -0.72 3.88
N SER A 255 -0.27 -0.56 3.19
CA SER A 255 -0.39 0.49 2.15
C SER A 255 -0.67 1.86 2.74
N LEU A 256 -1.63 1.94 3.67
CA LEU A 256 -1.93 3.15 4.44
C LEU A 256 -1.97 2.81 5.93
N ARG A 257 -0.91 3.20 6.65
CA ARG A 257 -0.78 2.98 8.09
C ARG A 257 -1.04 4.28 8.84
N LEU A 258 -2.22 4.38 9.45
CA LEU A 258 -2.59 5.48 10.33
C LEU A 258 -2.20 5.09 11.75
N GLU A 259 -0.94 5.36 12.11
CA GLU A 259 -0.34 4.93 13.37
C GLU A 259 0.57 5.97 13.99
N SER A 260 0.20 6.46 15.17
CA SER A 260 0.89 7.54 15.91
C SER A 260 1.81 7.03 17.03
N GLY A 261 2.68 6.07 16.72
CA GLY A 261 3.72 5.58 17.65
C GLY A 261 5.08 6.30 17.49
N SER A 262 6.11 5.82 18.19
CA SER A 262 7.51 6.27 18.10
C SER A 262 7.73 7.75 18.51
N THR A 263 8.18 8.63 17.62
CA THR A 263 8.63 10.00 17.92
C THR A 263 7.55 10.89 18.55
N ILE A 264 6.28 10.55 18.34
CA ILE A 264 5.12 11.28 18.88
C ILE A 264 4.56 10.68 20.18
N ALA A 265 4.99 9.46 20.54
CA ALA A 265 4.53 8.75 21.74
C ALA A 265 4.86 9.51 23.03
N VAL A 266 6.02 10.17 23.05
CA VAL A 266 6.56 10.93 24.18
C VAL A 266 5.88 12.28 24.40
N VAL A 267 5.02 12.71 23.49
CA VAL A 267 4.29 13.98 23.63
C VAL A 267 2.95 13.68 24.33
N PRO A 268 2.62 14.38 25.43
CA PRO A 268 1.39 14.13 26.19
C PRO A 268 0.11 14.15 25.36
N THR A 269 -0.88 13.31 25.70
CA THR A 269 -2.17 13.28 25.02
C THR A 269 -2.90 14.63 25.09
N THR A 270 -2.64 15.41 26.13
CA THR A 270 -3.21 16.76 26.34
C THR A 270 -2.53 17.85 25.50
N GLU A 271 -1.35 17.58 24.95
CA GLU A 271 -0.54 18.56 24.23
C GLU A 271 -0.86 18.55 22.73
N GLY A 272 -1.42 19.69 22.28
CA GLY A 272 -1.44 20.18 20.91
C GLY A 272 -2.21 19.35 19.89
N SER A 273 -3.30 19.90 19.34
CA SER A 273 -4.01 19.27 18.22
C SER A 273 -3.16 19.08 16.96
N ALA A 274 -2.01 19.77 16.85
CA ALA A 274 -1.09 19.65 15.73
C ALA A 274 -0.45 18.25 15.63
N ALA A 275 -0.36 17.49 16.73
CA ALA A 275 0.14 16.12 16.75
C ALA A 275 -0.91 15.08 16.31
N ASN A 276 -2.11 15.50 15.91
CA ASN A 276 -3.20 14.58 15.60
C ASN A 276 -3.28 14.26 14.11
N MET A 277 -3.78 13.08 13.80
CA MET A 277 -4.42 12.78 12.53
C MET A 277 -5.84 13.35 12.55
N ASP A 278 -6.17 14.23 11.61
CA ASP A 278 -7.52 14.81 11.52
C ASP A 278 -7.91 15.17 10.09
N ASN A 279 -9.18 14.97 9.77
CA ASN A 279 -9.76 15.17 8.45
C ASN A 279 -8.93 14.50 7.34
N LEU A 280 -8.66 13.20 7.50
CA LEU A 280 -7.92 12.40 6.53
C LEU A 280 -8.89 11.63 5.64
N GLU A 281 -8.58 11.57 4.35
CA GLU A 281 -9.38 10.83 3.37
C GLU A 281 -8.53 9.80 2.62
N GLY A 282 -9.03 8.58 2.48
CA GLY A 282 -8.39 7.52 1.72
C GLY A 282 -9.35 6.91 0.70
N TYR A 283 -8.90 6.75 -0.55
CA TYR A 283 -9.67 6.13 -1.61
C TYR A 283 -8.84 5.13 -2.41
N ASN A 284 -9.41 3.94 -2.64
CA ASN A 284 -8.81 2.89 -3.44
C ASN A 284 -7.41 2.51 -2.91
N ILE A 285 -7.40 1.95 -1.70
CA ILE A 285 -6.19 1.51 -1.02
C ILE A 285 -6.05 0.00 -1.18
N VAL A 286 -4.88 -0.47 -1.66
CA VAL A 286 -4.68 -1.85 -2.09
C VAL A 286 -3.47 -2.49 -1.42
N GLY A 287 -3.69 -3.50 -0.59
CA GLY A 287 -2.62 -4.35 -0.05
C GLY A 287 -2.45 -5.65 -0.85
N ILE A 288 -1.22 -6.07 -1.11
CA ILE A 288 -0.89 -7.35 -1.76
C ILE A 288 0.15 -8.09 -0.93
N ASN A 289 -0.11 -9.33 -0.52
CA ASN A 289 0.86 -10.17 0.20
C ASN A 289 1.52 -9.44 1.39
N GLY A 290 0.76 -8.59 2.07
CA GLY A 290 1.23 -7.75 3.17
C GLY A 290 0.56 -8.12 4.48
N TRP A 291 0.73 -7.24 5.46
CA TRP A 291 0.01 -7.35 6.73
C TRP A 291 -1.43 -6.89 6.55
N SER A 292 -1.65 -5.69 6.01
CA SER A 292 -2.97 -5.16 5.71
C SER A 292 -2.95 -4.14 4.57
N ALA A 293 -4.11 -3.83 4.00
CA ALA A 293 -4.21 -2.65 3.13
C ALA A 293 -4.23 -1.37 3.99
N VAL A 294 -5.03 -1.37 5.05
CA VAL A 294 -5.15 -0.26 6.00
C VAL A 294 -4.93 -0.73 7.43
N THR A 295 -4.15 0.02 8.21
CA THR A 295 -4.04 -0.13 9.67
C THR A 295 -4.40 1.17 10.38
N LEU A 296 -5.22 1.06 11.42
CA LEU A 296 -5.59 2.13 12.35
C LEU A 296 -5.03 1.78 13.73
N SER A 297 -4.12 2.59 14.28
CA SER A 297 -3.52 2.36 15.59
C SER A 297 -3.22 3.72 16.27
N PRO A 298 -4.07 4.19 17.18
CA PRO A 298 -3.94 5.55 17.74
C PRO A 298 -2.91 5.64 18.88
N HIS A 299 -2.30 4.53 19.32
CA HIS A 299 -1.34 4.51 20.44
C HIS A 299 -1.86 5.32 21.64
N GLY A 300 -1.11 6.29 22.16
CA GLY A 300 -1.50 7.18 23.25
C GLY A 300 -2.18 8.49 22.81
N ARG A 301 -2.64 8.61 21.56
CA ARG A 301 -3.11 9.88 20.96
C ARG A 301 -4.59 9.90 20.56
N ARG A 302 -5.24 11.05 20.77
CA ARG A 302 -6.65 11.26 20.42
C ARG A 302 -6.73 12.00 19.09
N HIS A 303 -7.20 11.31 18.08
CA HIS A 303 -7.28 11.77 16.71
C HIS A 303 -8.70 12.19 16.34
N GLY A 304 -8.79 12.96 15.25
CA GLY A 304 -10.06 13.44 14.73
C GLY A 304 -10.70 12.47 13.73
N ALA A 305 -11.22 13.03 12.64
CA ALA A 305 -12.03 12.30 11.67
C ALA A 305 -11.21 11.64 10.56
N ILE A 306 -11.55 10.39 10.23
CA ILE A 306 -10.97 9.61 9.14
C ILE A 306 -12.10 9.07 8.24
N SER A 307 -11.96 9.25 6.92
CA SER A 307 -12.90 8.74 5.92
C SER A 307 -12.16 7.87 4.91
N LEU A 308 -12.56 6.61 4.78
CA LEU A 308 -11.96 5.67 3.82
C LEU A 308 -13.03 5.13 2.88
N LYS A 309 -12.67 4.88 1.62
CA LYS A 309 -13.58 4.30 0.64
C LYS A 309 -12.84 3.38 -0.32
N ASN A 310 -13.44 2.22 -0.60
CA ASN A 310 -12.90 1.20 -1.49
C ASN A 310 -11.52 0.68 -1.04
N ILE A 311 -11.50 -0.46 -0.37
CA ILE A 311 -10.27 -1.08 0.16
C ILE A 311 -10.16 -2.48 -0.43
N THR A 312 -9.00 -2.82 -0.99
CA THR A 312 -8.74 -4.15 -1.53
C THR A 312 -7.54 -4.77 -0.85
N ALA A 313 -7.63 -6.03 -0.46
CA ALA A 313 -6.50 -6.85 -0.04
C ALA A 313 -6.46 -8.14 -0.84
N ILE A 314 -5.27 -8.55 -1.24
CA ILE A 314 -5.02 -9.78 -2.00
C ILE A 314 -3.92 -10.54 -1.29
N GLY A 315 -4.28 -11.64 -0.62
CA GLY A 315 -3.32 -12.45 0.12
C GLY A 315 -2.66 -11.71 1.29
N CYS A 316 -3.30 -10.68 1.85
CA CYS A 316 -2.84 -10.04 3.08
C CYS A 316 -3.36 -10.80 4.31
N SER A 317 -2.87 -10.46 5.51
CA SER A 317 -3.44 -11.01 6.73
C SER A 317 -4.88 -10.50 6.93
N SER A 318 -5.11 -9.23 6.62
CA SER A 318 -6.43 -8.60 6.61
C SER A 318 -6.55 -7.52 5.53
N ALA A 319 -7.77 -7.09 5.22
CA ALA A 319 -7.96 -5.85 4.47
C ALA A 319 -7.77 -4.64 5.38
N ILE A 320 -8.41 -4.68 6.56
CA ILE A 320 -8.40 -3.60 7.54
C ILE A 320 -7.96 -4.16 8.88
N ARG A 321 -7.07 -3.45 9.56
CA ARG A 321 -6.67 -3.71 10.94
C ARG A 321 -7.00 -2.50 11.81
N ILE A 322 -7.74 -2.73 12.88
CA ILE A 322 -8.24 -1.69 13.79
C ILE A 322 -7.72 -2.04 15.18
N ILE A 323 -6.72 -1.32 15.65
CA ILE A 323 -6.05 -1.56 16.94
C ILE A 323 -6.51 -0.49 17.92
N GLY A 324 -6.85 -0.88 19.15
CA GLY A 324 -7.15 0.06 20.23
C GLY A 324 -5.91 0.85 20.64
N GLY A 325 -6.10 2.00 21.29
CA GLY A 325 -5.03 2.75 21.89
C GLY A 325 -4.42 2.04 23.10
N PHE A 326 -3.12 2.21 23.26
CA PHE A 326 -2.32 1.72 24.37
C PHE A 326 -1.24 2.75 24.70
N GLN A 327 -0.66 2.68 25.89
CA GLN A 327 0.45 3.53 26.25
C GLN A 327 1.74 2.91 25.71
N ASP A 328 2.57 3.72 25.06
CA ASP A 328 3.83 3.24 24.51
C ASP A 328 4.81 2.87 25.63
N ARG A 329 5.59 1.81 25.42
CA ARG A 329 6.59 1.32 26.38
C ARG A 329 7.62 2.38 26.77
N ASP A 330 7.99 3.25 25.82
CA ASP A 330 8.92 4.37 26.02
C ASP A 330 8.40 5.38 27.05
N VAL A 331 7.10 5.32 27.35
CA VAL A 331 6.38 6.17 28.29
C VAL A 331 6.00 5.40 29.56
N GLU A 332 5.61 4.13 29.45
CA GLU A 332 5.29 3.26 30.61
C GLU A 332 6.51 2.97 31.51
N GLY A 333 7.72 3.00 30.95
CA GLY A 333 8.97 2.77 31.69
C GLY A 333 9.41 3.92 32.61
N LEU A 334 8.64 5.00 32.72
CA LEU A 334 8.97 6.18 33.53
C LEU A 334 8.45 6.06 34.98
N PRO A 335 9.31 5.92 36.01
CA PRO A 335 9.02 6.25 37.41
C PRO A 335 8.20 7.54 37.57
N ASN A 336 7.13 7.47 38.37
CA ASN A 336 6.14 8.54 38.56
C ASN A 336 5.38 8.93 37.29
N PHE A 337 5.12 7.95 36.42
CA PHE A 337 4.32 8.09 35.20
C PHE A 337 3.06 8.95 35.43
N PRO A 338 2.96 10.14 34.80
CA PRO A 338 1.81 11.01 34.99
C PRO A 338 0.65 10.49 34.15
N THR A 339 -0.06 9.46 34.64
CA THR A 339 -1.28 8.86 34.05
C THR A 339 -2.36 9.89 33.71
N ALA A 340 -2.32 11.07 34.34
CA ALA A 340 -3.17 12.20 34.00
C ALA A 340 -2.88 12.80 32.62
N LYS A 341 -1.60 12.83 32.19
CA LYS A 341 -1.13 13.46 30.95
C LYS A 341 -1.10 12.53 29.74
N TYR A 342 -0.93 11.23 29.97
CA TYR A 342 -0.84 10.20 28.92
C TYR A 342 -2.03 9.24 29.02
N LYS A 343 -2.98 9.39 28.09
CA LYS A 343 -4.16 8.53 27.96
C LYS A 343 -3.99 7.55 26.83
N ARG A 344 -4.78 6.48 26.82
CA ARG A 344 -4.87 5.63 25.64
C ARG A 344 -5.58 6.40 24.53
N GLY A 345 -5.04 6.27 23.33
CA GLY A 345 -5.49 6.97 22.15
C GLY A 345 -6.75 6.41 21.53
N ASN A 346 -7.42 7.22 20.71
CA ASN A 346 -8.56 6.80 19.92
C ASN A 346 -8.68 7.64 18.65
N PHE A 347 -9.51 7.20 17.71
CA PHE A 347 -10.00 8.06 16.62
C PHE A 347 -11.41 8.53 16.96
N GLY A 348 -11.66 9.83 16.85
CA GLY A 348 -12.95 10.43 17.17
C GLY A 348 -14.08 9.94 16.25
N SER A 349 -13.82 9.85 14.95
CA SER A 349 -14.72 9.20 14.01
C SER A 349 -13.94 8.53 12.88
N VAL A 350 -14.31 7.29 12.57
CA VAL A 350 -13.77 6.58 11.40
C VAL A 350 -14.97 6.06 10.61
N THR A 351 -15.06 6.44 9.34
CA THR A 351 -16.09 5.95 8.44
C THR A 351 -15.43 5.26 7.26
N ILE A 352 -15.85 4.02 6.97
CA ILE A 352 -15.39 3.26 5.81
C ILE A 352 -16.61 2.89 4.96
N THR A 353 -16.55 3.20 3.67
CA THR A 353 -17.67 2.99 2.73
C THR A 353 -17.23 2.30 1.44
N GLY A 354 -18.18 1.90 0.61
CA GLY A 354 -17.94 1.21 -0.65
C GLY A 354 -17.44 -0.22 -0.44
N THR A 355 -16.74 -0.78 -1.42
CA THR A 355 -16.36 -2.19 -1.36
C THR A 355 -15.09 -2.39 -0.54
N ILE A 356 -15.14 -3.27 0.46
CA ILE A 356 -13.97 -3.80 1.16
C ILE A 356 -13.81 -5.25 0.68
N LYS A 357 -12.88 -5.48 -0.23
CA LYS A 357 -12.65 -6.79 -0.85
C LYS A 357 -11.38 -7.42 -0.33
N HIS A 358 -11.48 -8.57 0.32
CA HIS A 358 -10.33 -9.37 0.73
C HIS A 358 -10.31 -10.70 -0.01
N THR A 359 -9.39 -10.84 -0.97
CA THR A 359 -9.14 -12.13 -1.63
C THR A 359 -8.17 -12.93 -0.80
N TYR A 360 -8.59 -14.13 -0.39
CA TYR A 360 -7.76 -15.06 0.36
C TYR A 360 -6.45 -15.36 -0.38
N GLY A 361 -5.36 -15.51 0.38
CA GLY A 361 -4.09 -16.02 -0.12
C GLY A 361 -3.27 -16.67 0.99
N THR A 362 -2.14 -17.27 0.63
CA THR A 362 -1.25 -18.00 1.55
C THR A 362 0.12 -17.33 1.70
N THR A 363 0.17 -16.05 1.40
CA THR A 363 1.37 -15.21 1.27
C THR A 363 1.28 -13.96 2.15
N ALA A 364 0.39 -13.97 3.15
CA ALA A 364 0.20 -12.87 4.07
C ALA A 364 1.41 -12.73 4.99
N GLN A 365 1.91 -11.51 5.17
CA GLN A 365 2.92 -11.23 6.18
C GLN A 365 2.28 -11.07 7.55
N LEU A 366 2.89 -11.66 8.58
CA LEU A 366 2.42 -11.59 9.96
C LEU A 366 3.56 -11.38 10.95
N GLU A 367 3.20 -10.77 12.07
CA GLU A 367 4.04 -10.66 13.27
C GLU A 367 3.73 -11.79 14.25
N GLY A 368 4.70 -12.10 15.12
CA GLY A 368 4.62 -13.22 16.08
C GLY A 368 3.33 -13.25 16.93
N ARG A 369 2.90 -12.08 17.40
CA ARG A 369 1.69 -11.93 18.24
C ARG A 369 0.39 -12.36 17.55
N ASP A 370 0.32 -12.23 16.23
CA ASP A 370 -0.90 -12.52 15.47
C ASP A 370 -1.07 -14.03 15.19
N PHE A 371 -0.06 -14.86 15.48
CA PHE A 371 -0.23 -16.32 15.39
C PHE A 371 -1.31 -16.84 16.34
N SER A 372 -1.61 -16.13 17.43
CA SER A 372 -2.63 -16.52 18.41
C SER A 372 -4.06 -16.63 17.85
N TYR A 373 -4.32 -16.11 16.64
CA TYR A 373 -5.62 -16.24 15.98
C TYR A 373 -5.78 -17.55 15.19
N PHE A 374 -4.67 -18.20 14.82
CA PHE A 374 -4.71 -19.53 14.25
C PHE A 374 -4.95 -20.57 15.36
N PRO A 375 -5.61 -21.71 15.04
CA PRO A 375 -5.78 -22.80 15.98
C PRO A 375 -4.48 -23.24 16.61
N GLN A 376 -4.46 -23.38 17.94
CA GLN A 376 -3.36 -24.03 18.65
C GLN A 376 -3.03 -25.42 18.08
N SER A 377 -3.99 -26.18 17.55
CA SER A 377 -3.73 -27.47 16.90
C SER A 377 -2.79 -27.36 15.68
N LEU A 378 -2.74 -26.19 15.03
CA LEU A 378 -1.82 -25.93 13.92
C LEU A 378 -0.43 -25.49 14.42
N ILE A 379 -0.36 -24.78 15.55
CA ILE A 379 0.88 -24.12 16.01
C ILE A 379 1.61 -24.91 17.11
N LYS A 380 0.88 -25.68 17.93
CA LYS A 380 1.42 -26.37 19.10
C LYS A 380 2.44 -27.43 18.70
N ASN A 381 3.64 -27.36 19.29
CA ASN A 381 4.77 -28.27 19.08
C ASN A 381 5.31 -28.31 17.63
N LYS A 382 5.00 -27.30 16.81
CA LYS A 382 5.56 -27.13 15.48
C LYS A 382 6.36 -25.84 15.40
N THR A 383 7.54 -25.88 14.80
CA THR A 383 8.21 -24.66 14.35
C THR A 383 7.34 -24.02 13.27
N LEU A 384 7.45 -22.71 13.11
CA LEU A 384 6.63 -22.00 12.12
C LEU A 384 6.89 -22.49 10.68
N GLU A 385 8.11 -22.92 10.41
CA GLU A 385 8.51 -23.61 9.17
C GLU A 385 7.81 -24.97 9.00
N GLN A 386 7.55 -25.70 10.09
CA GLN A 386 6.76 -26.95 10.06
C GLN A 386 5.25 -26.71 9.87
N VAL A 387 4.73 -25.54 10.27
CA VAL A 387 3.32 -25.16 10.05
C VAL A 387 3.12 -24.63 8.64
N PHE A 388 4.08 -23.85 8.13
CA PHE A 388 4.02 -23.20 6.83
C PHE A 388 5.29 -23.52 5.99
N PRO A 389 5.47 -24.78 5.54
CA PRO A 389 6.70 -25.24 4.87
C PRO A 389 6.95 -24.63 3.48
N LYS A 390 5.97 -23.89 2.93
CA LYS A 390 6.10 -23.10 1.69
C LYS A 390 6.22 -21.60 1.94
N ALA A 391 6.26 -21.18 3.20
CA ALA A 391 6.56 -19.80 3.51
C ALA A 391 8.02 -19.55 3.15
N ALA A 392 8.27 -18.98 1.97
CA ALA A 392 9.59 -18.49 1.64
C ALA A 392 10.06 -17.60 2.80
N PRO A 393 11.25 -17.84 3.38
CA PRO A 393 11.76 -17.02 4.45
C PRO A 393 11.81 -15.58 3.95
N TYR A 394 11.03 -14.73 4.58
CA TYR A 394 11.26 -13.31 4.50
C TYR A 394 12.63 -13.09 5.17
N ILE A 395 13.60 -12.65 4.38
CA ILE A 395 15.02 -12.59 4.74
C ILE A 395 15.21 -11.58 5.89
N ALA A 396 15.21 -12.07 7.12
CA ALA A 396 16.11 -11.64 8.19
C ALA A 396 15.95 -12.60 9.39
N PRO A 397 17.04 -13.24 9.88
CA PRO A 397 17.00 -13.91 11.17
C PRO A 397 16.85 -12.85 12.27
N PHE A 398 15.68 -12.78 12.89
CA PHE A 398 15.51 -12.06 14.15
C PHE A 398 15.81 -13.01 15.31
N ASP A 399 16.66 -12.58 16.24
CA ASP A 399 16.94 -13.26 17.49
C ASP A 399 15.80 -13.05 18.50
N GLY A 400 14.66 -13.70 18.24
CA GLY A 400 13.60 -13.85 19.24
C GLY A 400 12.25 -13.27 18.82
N ALA A 401 11.21 -14.05 19.11
CA ALA A 401 9.76 -13.74 19.09
C ALA A 401 9.09 -13.24 17.78
N ASP A 402 9.79 -12.56 16.87
CA ASP A 402 9.18 -11.92 15.69
C ASP A 402 9.52 -12.63 14.39
N ALA A 403 9.17 -13.91 14.30
CA ALA A 403 9.25 -14.65 13.05
C ALA A 403 8.24 -14.07 12.04
N ARG A 404 8.75 -13.58 10.91
CA ARG A 404 7.99 -12.93 9.83
C ARG A 404 7.77 -13.93 8.71
N ILE A 405 6.58 -14.49 8.62
CA ILE A 405 6.29 -15.65 7.78
C ILE A 405 5.13 -15.35 6.87
N ASN A 406 5.20 -15.89 5.66
CA ASN A 406 4.08 -15.93 4.73
C ASN A 406 3.07 -16.98 5.22
N THR A 407 1.88 -16.54 5.58
CA THR A 407 0.81 -17.44 6.07
C THR A 407 -0.49 -17.24 5.30
N PRO A 408 -1.50 -18.10 5.50
CA PRO A 408 -2.88 -17.83 5.11
C PRO A 408 -3.42 -16.48 5.62
N SER A 409 -4.25 -15.84 4.81
CA SER A 409 -5.06 -14.71 5.24
C SER A 409 -5.91 -15.08 6.47
N ILE A 410 -6.06 -14.14 7.40
CA ILE A 410 -6.77 -14.36 8.67
C ILE A 410 -8.27 -14.05 8.54
N ALA A 411 -8.61 -12.82 8.17
CA ALA A 411 -10.01 -12.35 8.08
C ALA A 411 -10.08 -11.08 7.23
N THR A 412 -11.28 -10.64 6.84
CA THR A 412 -11.43 -9.35 6.12
C THR A 412 -11.09 -8.17 7.04
N VAL A 413 -11.60 -8.18 8.27
CA VAL A 413 -11.40 -7.13 9.26
C VAL A 413 -10.83 -7.72 10.55
N LEU A 414 -9.72 -7.17 11.03
CA LEU A 414 -9.19 -7.43 12.37
C LEU A 414 -9.56 -6.26 13.26
N TYR A 415 -10.56 -6.44 14.12
CA TYR A 415 -11.15 -5.40 14.96
C TYR A 415 -10.70 -5.55 16.41
N PHE A 416 -9.45 -5.20 16.69
CA PHE A 416 -8.81 -5.30 18.00
C PHE A 416 -8.99 -4.07 18.90
N SER A 417 -9.66 -3.02 18.41
CA SER A 417 -10.18 -1.95 19.27
C SER A 417 -11.44 -2.38 20.06
N LYS A 418 -11.92 -3.61 19.90
CA LYS A 418 -13.02 -4.21 20.65
C LYS A 418 -12.66 -5.63 21.05
N ASP A 419 -13.14 -6.02 22.22
CA ASP A 419 -12.95 -7.38 22.72
C ASP A 419 -13.84 -8.39 22.00
N SER A 420 -15.05 -7.99 21.62
CA SER A 420 -16.02 -8.82 20.90
C SER A 420 -17.01 -7.97 20.09
N ALA A 421 -17.84 -8.61 19.26
CA ALA A 421 -18.90 -7.95 18.50
C ALA A 421 -19.90 -7.20 19.39
N ALA A 422 -20.24 -7.76 20.55
CA ALA A 422 -21.19 -7.21 21.51
C ALA A 422 -20.59 -6.14 22.42
N ALA A 423 -19.25 -6.04 22.49
CA ALA A 423 -18.58 -5.06 23.34
C ALA A 423 -18.88 -3.63 22.85
N SER A 424 -19.38 -2.79 23.76
CA SER A 424 -19.47 -1.35 23.53
C SER A 424 -18.07 -0.75 23.61
N PRO A 425 -17.57 -0.10 22.54
CA PRO A 425 -16.27 0.55 22.55
C PRO A 425 -16.28 1.87 23.31
N ARG A 426 -17.44 2.35 23.79
CA ARG A 426 -17.60 3.76 24.20
C ARG A 426 -17.11 4.06 25.62
N ASP A 427 -16.87 3.05 26.44
CA ASP A 427 -16.65 3.27 27.89
C ASP A 427 -15.27 2.83 28.41
N ILE A 428 -14.39 2.35 27.52
CA ILE A 428 -13.04 1.89 27.89
C ILE A 428 -11.99 2.78 27.20
N ASP A 429 -11.10 3.40 27.99
CA ASP A 429 -10.00 4.25 27.48
C ASP A 429 -9.17 3.44 26.46
N GLY A 430 -8.99 4.00 25.26
CA GLY A 430 -8.31 3.36 24.15
C GLY A 430 -9.20 2.68 23.10
N GLN A 431 -10.48 2.43 23.38
CA GLN A 431 -11.39 1.82 22.41
C GLN A 431 -12.12 2.87 21.55
N TYR A 432 -12.41 2.53 20.29
CA TYR A 432 -13.18 3.36 19.36
C TYR A 432 -14.00 2.55 18.36
N SER A 433 -15.00 3.22 17.78
CA SER A 433 -15.88 2.67 16.76
C SER A 433 -15.40 3.04 15.35
N VAL A 434 -15.52 2.09 14.43
CA VAL A 434 -15.43 2.30 12.99
C VAL A 434 -16.81 2.06 12.40
N ASN A 435 -17.36 3.07 11.71
CA ASN A 435 -18.63 2.98 11.02
C ASN A 435 -18.44 2.29 9.66
N LEU A 436 -19.05 1.12 9.50
CA LEU A 436 -19.04 0.31 8.28
C LEU A 436 -20.41 0.24 7.58
N THR A 437 -21.42 1.01 8.02
CA THR A 437 -22.81 0.89 7.51
C THR A 437 -22.92 1.11 6.00
N GLY A 438 -22.02 1.91 5.41
CA GLY A 438 -21.97 2.15 3.96
C GLY A 438 -21.00 1.26 3.21
N ALA A 439 -20.46 0.21 3.83
CA ALA A 439 -19.49 -0.69 3.23
C ALA A 439 -20.08 -2.05 2.85
N THR A 440 -19.61 -2.61 1.74
CA THR A 440 -19.89 -3.97 1.31
C THR A 440 -18.65 -4.82 1.53
N LEU A 441 -18.74 -5.84 2.38
CA LEU A 441 -17.63 -6.74 2.70
C LEU A 441 -17.65 -7.95 1.76
N GLU A 442 -16.59 -8.13 0.98
CA GLU A 442 -16.39 -9.27 0.09
C GLU A 442 -15.17 -10.08 0.53
N LYS A 443 -15.31 -11.40 0.66
CA LYS A 443 -14.21 -12.30 1.07
C LYS A 443 -13.94 -13.47 0.11
N PRO A 444 -13.71 -13.21 -1.20
CA PRO A 444 -13.52 -14.30 -2.17
C PRO A 444 -12.36 -15.23 -1.79
N GLY A 445 -12.57 -16.54 -1.98
CA GLY A 445 -11.58 -17.58 -1.69
C GLY A 445 -11.42 -17.94 -0.20
N PHE A 446 -12.08 -17.23 0.73
CA PHE A 446 -12.08 -17.64 2.13
C PHE A 446 -12.98 -18.84 2.36
N ASN A 447 -12.54 -19.79 3.19
CA ASN A 447 -13.41 -20.84 3.70
C ASN A 447 -14.61 -20.22 4.45
N SER A 448 -15.78 -20.84 4.33
CA SER A 448 -17.02 -20.40 4.97
C SER A 448 -16.89 -20.30 6.50
N CYS A 449 -16.07 -21.15 7.13
CA CYS A 449 -15.83 -21.12 8.57
C CYS A 449 -14.94 -19.96 9.03
N ILE A 450 -14.21 -19.27 8.14
CA ILE A 450 -13.41 -18.11 8.52
C ILE A 450 -14.34 -16.90 8.67
N PRO A 451 -14.43 -16.28 9.85
CA PRO A 451 -15.29 -15.13 10.06
C PRO A 451 -14.81 -13.93 9.25
N THR A 452 -15.74 -13.09 8.81
CA THR A 452 -15.41 -11.84 8.10
C THR A 452 -14.64 -10.88 9.01
N THR A 453 -14.99 -10.85 10.29
CA THR A 453 -14.37 -9.99 11.32
C THR A 453 -13.90 -10.84 12.49
N ILE A 454 -12.69 -10.58 12.97
CA ILE A 454 -12.12 -11.16 14.20
C ILE A 454 -11.87 -10.04 15.20
N TYR A 455 -12.27 -10.25 16.45
CA TYR A 455 -12.09 -9.33 17.57
C TYR A 455 -10.92 -9.75 18.47
N ALA A 456 -10.54 -8.91 19.44
CA ALA A 456 -9.35 -9.19 20.28
C ALA A 456 -9.45 -10.51 21.07
N ASN A 457 -10.66 -10.91 21.52
CA ASN A 457 -10.86 -12.17 22.25
C ASN A 457 -11.11 -13.39 21.34
N ASP A 458 -11.11 -13.22 20.02
CA ASP A 458 -11.36 -14.29 19.04
C ASP A 458 -10.12 -15.14 18.75
N LYS A 459 -9.28 -15.37 19.76
CA LYS A 459 -8.12 -16.28 19.65
C LYS A 459 -8.58 -17.69 19.28
N ASN A 460 -7.78 -18.40 18.48
CA ASN A 460 -8.10 -19.74 17.97
C ASN A 460 -9.42 -19.86 17.17
N LYS A 461 -9.98 -18.76 16.62
CA LYS A 461 -11.25 -18.81 15.88
C LYS A 461 -11.11 -18.99 14.36
N ILE A 462 -9.89 -18.96 13.82
CA ILE A 462 -9.66 -19.44 12.46
C ILE A 462 -9.90 -20.96 12.47
N CYS A 463 -10.42 -21.53 11.38
CA CYS A 463 -10.93 -22.90 11.34
C CYS A 463 -9.93 -23.94 11.90
N SER A 464 -10.38 -24.79 12.83
CA SER A 464 -9.55 -25.72 13.59
C SER A 464 -9.23 -27.04 12.91
N SER A 465 -9.81 -27.31 11.74
CA SER A 465 -10.00 -28.68 11.33
C SER A 465 -8.80 -29.28 10.57
N THR A 466 -8.52 -30.51 10.96
CA THR A 466 -7.82 -31.58 10.26
C THR A 466 -8.36 -31.90 8.85
N SER A 467 -9.44 -31.24 8.39
CA SER A 467 -9.69 -31.10 6.96
C SER A 467 -8.51 -30.30 6.45
N LYS A 468 -7.56 -30.96 5.80
CA LYS A 468 -6.30 -30.38 5.35
C LYS A 468 -6.55 -28.91 4.97
N PHE A 469 -5.59 -28.03 5.25
CA PHE A 469 -5.29 -27.00 4.26
C PHE A 469 -4.85 -27.73 2.96
N SER A 470 -5.68 -28.62 2.42
CA SER A 470 -5.73 -28.93 1.01
C SER A 470 -6.28 -27.65 0.47
N ILE A 471 -5.31 -26.77 0.22
CA ILE A 471 -5.31 -26.05 -1.02
C ILE A 471 -5.46 -27.15 -2.08
N ASP A 472 -6.70 -27.61 -2.31
CA ASP A 472 -7.08 -27.98 -3.66
C ASP A 472 -6.91 -26.67 -4.38
N TYR A 473 -5.71 -26.51 -4.91
CA TYR A 473 -5.45 -25.57 -5.96
C TYR A 473 -6.27 -26.14 -7.11
N ASP A 474 -7.57 -25.86 -7.10
CA ASP A 474 -8.38 -26.09 -8.26
C ASP A 474 -7.91 -25.05 -9.27
N GLU A 475 -6.91 -25.44 -10.06
CA GLU A 475 -6.43 -24.66 -11.19
C GLU A 475 -7.58 -24.34 -12.17
N THR A 476 -8.72 -25.04 -12.06
CA THR A 476 -9.92 -24.85 -12.88
C THR A 476 -10.96 -23.88 -12.26
N ALA A 477 -10.93 -23.62 -10.95
CA ALA A 477 -11.88 -22.70 -10.28
C ALA A 477 -11.40 -21.23 -10.18
N LEU A 478 -10.30 -20.88 -10.84
CA LEU A 478 -10.14 -19.52 -11.36
C LEU A 478 -11.15 -19.34 -12.49
N ASP A 479 -12.39 -19.03 -12.11
CA ASP A 479 -13.46 -18.63 -13.02
C ASP A 479 -12.89 -17.62 -14.02
N THR A 480 -12.96 -18.05 -15.27
CA THR A 480 -12.62 -17.43 -16.54
C THR A 480 -13.28 -16.06 -16.80
N LYS A 481 -13.84 -15.41 -15.78
CA LYS A 481 -14.36 -14.03 -15.82
C LYS A 481 -13.54 -13.04 -14.99
N ARG A 482 -12.23 -13.25 -14.89
CA ARG A 482 -11.33 -12.11 -14.74
C ARG A 482 -11.38 -11.32 -16.04
N GLU A 483 -12.18 -10.25 -16.07
CA GLU A 483 -11.89 -9.07 -16.89
C GLU A 483 -10.56 -8.49 -16.41
N ILE A 484 -9.48 -9.19 -16.74
CA ILE A 484 -8.17 -8.59 -16.91
C ILE A 484 -8.36 -7.75 -18.16
N PHE A 485 -8.34 -6.43 -18.02
CA PHE A 485 -8.01 -5.56 -19.12
C PHE A 485 -6.60 -5.94 -19.60
N SER A 486 -6.51 -6.93 -20.47
CA SER A 486 -5.31 -7.21 -21.24
C SER A 486 -5.23 -6.13 -22.30
N PHE A 487 -4.52 -5.05 -21.98
CA PHE A 487 -3.88 -4.31 -23.05
C PHE A 487 -2.70 -5.16 -23.50
N GLU A 488 -2.88 -5.74 -24.68
CA GLU A 488 -1.79 -6.21 -25.52
C GLU A 488 -0.69 -5.14 -25.51
N THR A 489 0.42 -5.41 -24.82
CA THR A 489 1.66 -4.82 -25.27
C THR A 489 1.95 -5.51 -26.58
N LEU A 490 1.53 -4.86 -27.66
CA LEU A 490 1.83 -5.18 -29.04
C LEU A 490 3.26 -5.69 -29.12
N ASP A 491 3.39 -6.97 -29.49
CA ASP A 491 4.32 -7.46 -30.51
C ASP A 491 4.38 -8.99 -30.46
N ASN A 492 4.49 -9.59 -29.27
CA ASN A 492 4.47 -11.05 -29.13
C ASN A 492 3.16 -11.52 -28.46
N THR A 493 2.35 -12.31 -29.17
CA THR A 493 1.11 -12.90 -28.63
C THR A 493 1.28 -14.39 -28.42
N ILE A 494 0.64 -14.94 -27.39
CA ILE A 494 0.58 -16.38 -27.14
C ILE A 494 -0.89 -16.75 -26.98
N SER A 495 -1.37 -17.69 -27.79
CA SER A 495 -2.70 -18.29 -27.68
C SER A 495 -2.60 -19.81 -27.57
N VAL A 496 -3.65 -20.43 -27.08
CA VAL A 496 -3.73 -21.89 -26.91
C VAL A 496 -5.06 -22.36 -27.46
N SER A 497 -5.02 -23.33 -28.37
CA SER A 497 -6.20 -24.04 -28.86
C SER A 497 -5.89 -25.53 -28.91
N THR A 498 -6.72 -26.38 -28.30
CA THR A 498 -6.68 -27.84 -28.49
C THR A 498 -5.28 -28.46 -28.46
N LYS A 499 -4.49 -28.18 -27.40
CA LYS A 499 -3.09 -28.65 -27.23
C LYS A 499 -2.08 -28.12 -28.26
N VAL A 500 -2.39 -27.04 -28.97
CA VAL A 500 -1.44 -26.27 -29.79
C VAL A 500 -1.24 -24.91 -29.13
N ILE A 501 0.02 -24.57 -28.89
CA ILE A 501 0.41 -23.24 -28.39
C ILE A 501 0.89 -22.45 -29.59
N THR A 502 0.17 -21.39 -29.96
CA THR A 502 0.54 -20.52 -31.07
C THR A 502 1.21 -19.26 -30.50
N ILE A 503 2.40 -18.95 -30.98
CA ILE A 503 3.22 -17.83 -30.52
C ILE A 503 3.54 -16.95 -31.72
N HIS A 504 3.14 -15.69 -31.68
CA HIS A 504 3.58 -14.69 -32.65
C HIS A 504 4.84 -14.03 -32.10
N LEU A 505 5.91 -14.04 -32.89
CA LEU A 505 7.23 -13.51 -32.56
C LEU A 505 7.58 -12.36 -33.50
N THR A 506 8.10 -11.25 -32.97
CA THR A 506 8.61 -10.15 -33.81
C THR A 506 10.07 -10.28 -34.18
N LYS A 507 10.86 -11.09 -33.46
CA LYS A 507 12.23 -11.46 -33.83
C LYS A 507 12.54 -12.90 -33.42
N ASP A 508 13.66 -13.39 -33.91
CA ASP A 508 14.21 -14.69 -33.55
C ASP A 508 14.39 -14.82 -32.04
N SER A 509 13.87 -15.90 -31.48
CA SER A 509 13.71 -16.07 -30.05
C SER A 509 13.94 -17.51 -29.61
N ASN A 510 14.41 -17.68 -28.38
CA ASN A 510 14.44 -18.96 -27.69
C ASN A 510 13.21 -19.09 -26.79
N ILE A 511 12.30 -19.99 -27.14
CA ILE A 511 11.08 -20.28 -26.40
C ILE A 511 11.32 -21.47 -25.48
N ILE A 512 11.12 -21.28 -24.18
CA ILE A 512 11.27 -22.33 -23.16
C ILE A 512 9.93 -22.50 -22.44
N ILE A 513 9.42 -23.73 -22.41
CA ILE A 513 8.21 -24.08 -21.68
C ILE A 513 8.58 -24.83 -20.42
N TYR A 514 8.13 -24.30 -19.28
CA TYR A 514 8.28 -24.93 -17.97
C TYR A 514 6.93 -25.48 -17.50
N ASN A 515 6.94 -26.58 -16.76
CA ASN A 515 5.78 -26.99 -15.98
C ASN A 515 5.65 -26.16 -14.68
N SER A 516 4.61 -26.43 -13.89
CA SER A 516 4.31 -25.70 -12.64
C SER A 516 5.39 -25.79 -11.56
N ILE A 517 6.30 -26.78 -11.61
CA ILE A 517 7.44 -26.90 -10.69
C ILE A 517 8.73 -26.26 -11.24
N GLY A 518 8.66 -25.59 -12.40
CA GLY A 518 9.80 -24.94 -13.03
C GLY A 518 10.72 -25.86 -13.83
N LYS A 519 10.35 -27.14 -14.04
CA LYS A 519 11.10 -28.06 -14.88
C LYS A 519 10.86 -27.72 -16.36
N THR A 520 11.94 -27.59 -17.13
CA THR A 520 11.86 -27.42 -18.58
C THR A 520 11.24 -28.66 -19.24
N ILE A 521 10.16 -28.43 -19.99
CA ILE A 521 9.42 -29.45 -20.74
C ILE A 521 9.82 -29.43 -22.21
N LYS A 522 9.98 -28.22 -22.78
CA LYS A 522 10.32 -28.06 -24.19
C LYS A 522 11.10 -26.76 -24.41
N THR A 523 12.04 -26.81 -25.34
CA THR A 523 12.78 -25.64 -25.82
C THR A 523 12.66 -25.60 -27.33
N VAL A 524 12.35 -24.44 -27.88
CA VAL A 524 12.17 -24.20 -29.31
C VAL A 524 12.92 -22.93 -29.68
N ILE A 525 13.85 -23.03 -30.62
CA ILE A 525 14.42 -21.85 -31.28
C ILE A 525 13.52 -21.54 -32.46
N ALA A 526 12.99 -20.33 -32.52
CA ALA A 526 12.02 -19.93 -33.51
C ALA A 526 12.41 -18.58 -34.12
N SER A 527 12.20 -18.45 -35.42
CA SER A 527 12.38 -17.18 -36.11
C SER A 527 11.20 -16.22 -35.89
N ALA A 528 11.38 -14.95 -36.24
CA ALA A 528 10.28 -14.00 -36.34
C ALA A 528 9.11 -14.59 -37.18
N GLY A 529 7.88 -14.39 -36.72
CA GLY A 529 6.67 -14.94 -37.35
C GLY A 529 5.83 -15.78 -36.39
N ILE A 530 5.00 -16.65 -36.95
CA ILE A 530 4.12 -17.54 -36.17
C ILE A 530 4.82 -18.86 -35.92
N THR A 531 4.90 -19.25 -34.64
CA THR A 531 5.42 -20.55 -34.20
C THR A 531 4.32 -21.33 -33.52
N GLU A 532 4.06 -22.54 -34.00
CA GLU A 532 3.12 -23.47 -33.37
C GLU A 532 3.87 -24.57 -32.64
N ILE A 533 3.56 -24.74 -31.36
CA ILE A 533 4.15 -25.78 -30.53
C ILE A 533 3.06 -26.81 -30.22
N ASN A 534 3.18 -27.99 -30.82
CA ASN A 534 2.35 -29.14 -30.47
C ASN A 534 2.68 -29.58 -29.03
N ALA A 535 1.65 -29.55 -28.18
CA ALA A 535 1.66 -29.88 -26.77
C ALA A 535 0.72 -31.06 -26.44
N SER A 536 0.37 -31.89 -27.43
CA SER A 536 -0.44 -33.11 -27.25
C SER A 536 0.17 -34.09 -26.25
N ASN A 537 1.50 -34.14 -26.16
CA ASN A 537 2.22 -34.98 -25.18
C ASN A 537 2.38 -34.32 -23.80
N PHE A 538 1.85 -33.10 -23.59
CA PHE A 538 1.94 -32.43 -22.30
C PHE A 538 0.75 -32.87 -21.46
N ALA A 539 1.01 -33.24 -20.20
CA ALA A 539 -0.06 -33.51 -19.24
C ALA A 539 -0.97 -32.27 -19.08
N ASN A 540 -2.24 -32.46 -18.74
CA ASN A 540 -3.11 -31.33 -18.40
C ASN A 540 -2.55 -30.58 -17.18
N GLY A 541 -2.55 -29.25 -17.21
CA GLY A 541 -2.06 -28.42 -16.10
C GLY A 541 -1.49 -27.07 -16.51
N ILE A 542 -0.91 -26.36 -15.53
CA ILE A 542 -0.27 -25.06 -15.73
C ILE A 542 1.15 -25.18 -16.30
N TYR A 543 1.42 -24.37 -17.33
CA TYR A 543 2.75 -24.18 -17.90
C TYR A 543 3.13 -22.70 -17.96
N ILE A 544 4.43 -22.42 -17.98
CA ILE A 544 4.99 -21.09 -18.21
C ILE A 544 5.76 -21.12 -19.52
N VAL A 545 5.31 -20.34 -20.50
CA VAL A 545 6.04 -20.10 -21.74
C VAL A 545 6.94 -18.89 -21.54
N SER A 546 8.24 -19.05 -21.75
CA SER A 546 9.26 -18.03 -21.63
C SER A 546 9.90 -17.77 -22.99
N ILE A 547 9.73 -16.58 -23.54
CA ILE A 547 10.35 -16.15 -24.79
C ILE A 547 11.59 -15.32 -24.43
N GLN A 548 12.77 -15.75 -24.86
CA GLN A 548 14.04 -15.05 -24.64
C GLN A 548 14.52 -14.46 -25.97
N GLN A 549 14.68 -13.14 -26.03
CA GLN A 549 14.94 -12.40 -27.25
C GLN A 549 15.87 -11.21 -26.94
N GLU A 550 17.09 -11.23 -27.46
CA GLU A 550 18.08 -10.12 -27.33
C GLU A 550 18.27 -9.61 -25.87
N GLY A 551 18.28 -10.52 -24.90
CA GLY A 551 18.42 -10.17 -23.47
C GLY A 551 17.11 -9.81 -22.76
N ASN A 552 15.99 -9.73 -23.47
CA ASN A 552 14.66 -9.61 -22.88
C ASN A 552 14.04 -10.99 -22.63
N ILE A 553 13.28 -11.12 -21.54
CA ILE A 553 12.57 -12.35 -21.18
C ILE A 553 11.09 -12.03 -20.96
N ILE A 554 10.21 -12.58 -21.80
CA ILE A 554 8.76 -12.48 -21.66
C ILE A 554 8.25 -13.82 -21.12
N LYS A 555 7.48 -13.81 -20.03
CA LYS A 555 6.86 -15.01 -19.46
C LYS A 555 5.35 -14.91 -19.48
N LYS A 556 4.67 -15.96 -19.95
CA LYS A 556 3.22 -16.07 -19.91
C LYS A 556 2.79 -17.42 -19.36
N LYS A 557 1.84 -17.37 -18.43
CA LYS A 557 1.15 -18.56 -17.93
C LYS A 557 0.14 -19.03 -18.98
N ILE A 558 0.15 -20.33 -19.26
CA ILE A 558 -0.87 -21.01 -20.07
C ILE A 558 -1.43 -22.20 -19.30
N ILE A 559 -2.61 -22.66 -19.71
CA ILE A 559 -3.27 -23.86 -19.19
C ILE A 559 -3.56 -24.74 -20.40
N LEU A 560 -3.14 -26.01 -20.33
CA LEU A 560 -3.32 -27.00 -21.40
C LEU A 560 -4.29 -28.11 -21.02
#